data_AF-A0A061GC61-F1
#
_entry.id   AF-A0A061GC61-F1
#
_cell.length_a   1.000
_cell.length_b   1.000
_cell.length_c   1.000
_cell.angle_alpha   90.00
_cell.angle_beta   90.00
_cell.angle_gamma   90.00
#
_symmetry.space_group_name_H-M   'P 1'
#
loop_
_entity.id
_entity.type
_entity.pdbx_description
1 polymer ?
#
loop_
_entity_poly.entity_id
_entity_poly.type
_entity_poly.pdbx_seq_one_letter_code
_entity_poly.pdbx_strand_id
1 'polypeptide(L)'
;MGEKEEEVLGNNSIEDVSWLCSLSESELDLLISLKMLAMKRARVIGHVQLAKNFDLKMLRALGFILMEYLKEKVKDSSIVSGVAESAAFIDSSNLLKSKLDDMMSIEELKEGIAIKTRKEFCKRFLYKDHVRRMRQIEVVKDLDHHQI
;
A
#
# COMPACT_ATOMS: atom_id res chain seq x y z
N MET A 1 -26.10 -17.80 -11.68
CA MET A 1 -24.64 -17.93 -11.44
C MET A 1 -24.12 -16.50 -11.29
N GLY A 2 -23.99 -15.96 -10.07
CA GLY A 2 -23.76 -14.51 -9.93
C GLY A 2 -23.32 -14.01 -8.55
N GLU A 3 -22.83 -14.88 -7.66
CA GLU A 3 -22.54 -14.50 -6.26
C GLU A 3 -21.04 -14.62 -5.89
N LYS A 4 -20.11 -14.72 -6.86
CA LYS A 4 -18.67 -14.93 -6.57
C LYS A 4 -17.75 -13.78 -7.01
N GLU A 5 -18.30 -12.69 -7.50
CA GLU A 5 -17.52 -11.56 -8.02
C GLU A 5 -17.41 -10.40 -7.00
N GLU A 6 -18.40 -10.22 -6.12
CA GLU A 6 -18.45 -9.11 -5.16
C GLU A 6 -17.45 -9.22 -4.00
N GLU A 7 -17.01 -10.42 -3.60
CA GLU A 7 -16.16 -10.59 -2.40
C GLU A 7 -14.73 -10.05 -2.60
N VAL A 8 -14.22 -10.05 -3.83
CA VAL A 8 -12.82 -9.68 -4.12
C VAL A 8 -12.63 -8.17 -4.31
N LEU A 9 -13.64 -7.48 -4.84
CA LEU A 9 -13.57 -6.06 -5.21
C LEU A 9 -14.16 -5.12 -4.13
N GLY A 10 -15.02 -5.65 -3.26
CA GLY A 10 -15.76 -4.85 -2.28
C GLY A 10 -16.58 -3.75 -2.98
N ASN A 11 -16.54 -2.53 -2.46
CA ASN A 11 -17.24 -1.38 -3.06
C ASN A 11 -16.44 -0.66 -4.17
N ASN A 12 -15.32 -1.22 -4.60
CA ASN A 12 -14.42 -0.58 -5.57
C ASN A 12 -14.67 -1.11 -6.97
N SER A 13 -14.44 -0.27 -7.99
CA SER A 13 -14.49 -0.74 -9.36
C SER A 13 -13.23 -1.51 -9.72
N ILE A 14 -13.30 -2.32 -10.77
CA ILE A 14 -12.14 -3.06 -11.27
C ILE A 14 -11.03 -2.10 -11.72
N GLU A 15 -11.36 -0.91 -12.23
CA GLU A 15 -10.38 0.12 -12.61
C GLU A 15 -9.62 0.65 -11.38
N ASP A 16 -10.31 0.83 -10.25
CA ASP A 16 -9.69 1.31 -9.02
C ASP A 16 -8.74 0.26 -8.42
N VAL A 17 -9.12 -1.02 -8.47
CA VAL A 17 -8.28 -2.12 -7.98
C VAL A 17 -7.09 -2.36 -8.92
N SER A 18 -7.32 -2.33 -10.24
CA SER A 18 -6.25 -2.43 -11.24
C SER A 18 -5.24 -1.28 -11.13
N TRP A 19 -5.73 -0.05 -10.91
CA TRP A 19 -4.87 1.09 -10.62
C TRP A 19 -4.04 0.87 -9.36
N LEU A 20 -4.65 0.44 -8.26
CA LEU A 20 -3.95 0.17 -7.00
C LEU A 20 -2.86 -0.91 -7.17
N CYS A 21 -3.10 -1.92 -7.99
CA CYS A 21 -2.13 -2.97 -8.31
C CYS A 21 -0.98 -2.50 -9.22
N SER A 22 -1.16 -1.42 -9.98
CA SER A 22 -0.11 -0.84 -10.81
C SER A 22 0.92 -0.02 -10.01
N LEU A 23 0.59 0.36 -8.77
CA LEU A 23 1.44 1.22 -7.95
C LEU A 23 2.70 0.49 -7.47
N SER A 24 3.81 1.24 -7.45
CA SER A 24 5.05 0.83 -6.79
C SER A 24 4.89 0.80 -5.26
N GLU A 25 5.83 0.17 -4.57
CA GLU A 25 5.83 0.07 -3.10
C GLU A 25 5.85 1.46 -2.43
N SER A 26 6.65 2.40 -2.93
CA SER A 26 6.72 3.76 -2.40
C SER A 26 5.44 4.57 -2.62
N GLU A 27 4.76 4.38 -3.75
CA GLU A 27 3.45 5.00 -4.01
C GLU A 27 2.37 4.43 -3.09
N LEU A 28 2.39 3.12 -2.83
CA LEU A 28 1.51 2.49 -1.86
C LEU A 28 1.77 3.02 -0.44
N ASP A 29 3.04 3.13 -0.04
CA ASP A 29 3.44 3.67 1.26
C ASP A 29 2.98 5.12 1.43
N LEU A 30 3.05 5.93 0.38
CA LEU A 30 2.52 7.30 0.37
C LEU A 30 1.01 7.31 0.62
N LEU A 31 0.24 6.49 -0.10
CA LEU A 31 -1.22 6.41 0.08
C LEU A 31 -1.62 5.90 1.47
N ILE A 32 -0.90 4.91 2.00
CA ILE A 32 -1.10 4.40 3.37
C ILE A 32 -0.82 5.52 4.37
N SER A 33 0.28 6.26 4.19
CA SER A 33 0.66 7.38 5.05
C SER A 33 -0.38 8.50 5.02
N LEU A 34 -0.91 8.84 3.84
CA LEU A 34 -2.00 9.80 3.68
C LEU A 34 -3.26 9.35 4.43
N LYS A 35 -3.65 8.07 4.28
CA LYS A 35 -4.80 7.50 5.01
C LYS A 35 -4.60 7.58 6.51
N MET A 36 -3.42 7.17 7.01
CA MET A 36 -3.10 7.22 8.43
C MET A 36 -3.12 8.65 8.99
N LEU A 37 -2.56 9.61 8.25
CA LEU A 37 -2.57 11.02 8.63
C LEU A 37 -4.00 11.57 8.73
N ALA A 38 -4.83 11.29 7.73
CA ALA A 38 -6.23 11.68 7.70
C ALA A 38 -7.02 11.07 8.88
N MET A 39 -6.85 9.77 9.12
CA MET A 39 -7.48 9.08 10.26
C MET A 39 -7.06 9.65 11.61
N LYS A 40 -5.76 9.93 11.78
CA LYS A 40 -5.23 10.55 12.99
C LYS A 40 -5.83 11.94 13.20
N ARG A 41 -5.91 12.76 12.15
CA ARG A 41 -6.53 14.09 12.21
C ARG A 41 -8.01 14.02 12.54
N ALA A 42 -8.77 13.16 11.86
CA ALA A 42 -10.20 12.94 12.12
C ALA A 42 -10.47 12.57 13.58
N ARG A 43 -9.61 11.74 14.18
CA ARG A 43 -9.70 11.39 15.61
C ARG A 43 -9.42 12.59 16.51
N VAL A 44 -8.36 13.35 16.23
CA VAL A 44 -7.96 14.52 17.05
C VAL A 44 -9.06 15.58 17.08
N ILE A 45 -9.77 15.80 15.97
CA ILE A 45 -10.87 16.77 15.89
C ILE A 45 -12.22 16.22 16.37
N GLY A 46 -12.27 14.97 16.88
CA GLY A 46 -13.51 14.34 17.36
C GLY A 46 -14.46 13.83 16.27
N HIS A 47 -14.07 13.88 15.00
CA HIS A 47 -14.91 13.48 13.86
C HIS A 47 -14.44 12.16 13.24
N VAL A 48 -14.46 11.07 14.00
CA VAL A 48 -13.96 9.76 13.54
C VAL A 48 -14.70 9.24 12.30
N GLN A 49 -15.96 9.64 12.08
CA GLN A 49 -16.71 9.23 10.89
C GLN A 49 -16.10 9.76 9.57
N LEU A 50 -15.39 10.91 9.59
CA LEU A 50 -14.67 11.43 8.43
C LEU A 50 -13.61 10.45 7.92
N ALA A 51 -13.06 9.59 8.78
CA ALA A 51 -12.12 8.55 8.37
C ALA A 51 -12.70 7.59 7.32
N LYS A 52 -14.02 7.37 7.33
CA LYS A 52 -14.70 6.50 6.36
C LYS A 52 -14.71 7.06 4.95
N ASN A 53 -14.57 8.38 4.81
CA ASN A 53 -14.53 9.06 3.52
C ASN A 53 -13.17 8.90 2.80
N PHE A 54 -12.14 8.41 3.50
CA PHE A 54 -10.82 8.11 2.93
C PHE A 54 -10.78 6.68 2.37
N ASP A 55 -11.75 6.41 1.49
CA ASP A 55 -11.81 5.19 0.69
C ASP A 55 -10.79 5.22 -0.46
N LEU A 56 -10.74 4.16 -1.27
CA LEU A 56 -9.76 4.04 -2.35
C LEU A 56 -9.89 5.17 -3.38
N LYS A 57 -11.12 5.57 -3.70
CA LYS A 57 -11.41 6.64 -4.66
C LYS A 57 -10.91 7.99 -4.15
N MET A 58 -11.16 8.29 -2.88
CA MET A 58 -10.66 9.51 -2.25
C MET A 58 -9.13 9.51 -2.16
N LEU A 59 -8.50 8.38 -1.82
CA LEU A 59 -7.04 8.27 -1.77
C LEU A 59 -6.41 8.44 -3.15
N ARG A 60 -7.01 7.88 -4.19
CA ARG A 60 -6.61 8.08 -5.59
C ARG A 60 -6.65 9.57 -5.97
N ALA A 61 -7.76 10.24 -5.67
CA ALA A 61 -7.91 11.67 -5.95
C ALA A 61 -6.87 12.52 -5.20
N LEU A 62 -6.65 12.24 -3.91
CA LEU A 62 -5.67 12.96 -3.10
C LEU A 62 -4.23 12.73 -3.58
N GLY A 63 -3.88 11.48 -3.94
CA GLY A 63 -2.58 11.15 -4.51
C GLY A 63 -2.33 11.90 -5.81
N PHE A 64 -3.32 11.93 -6.71
CA PHE A 64 -3.25 12.67 -7.96
C PHE A 64 -3.05 14.17 -7.75
N ILE A 65 -3.89 14.80 -6.91
CA ILE A 65 -3.79 16.25 -6.60
C ILE A 65 -2.43 16.59 -6.00
N LEU A 66 -1.95 15.78 -5.06
CA LEU A 66 -0.65 15.98 -4.42
C LEU A 66 0.49 15.92 -5.44
N MET A 67 0.47 14.91 -6.32
CA MET A 67 1.52 14.73 -7.32
C MET A 67 1.50 15.83 -8.39
N GLU A 68 0.32 16.29 -8.83
CA GLU A 68 0.21 17.44 -9.75
C GLU A 68 0.73 18.73 -9.10
N TYR A 69 0.40 18.96 -7.82
CA TYR A 69 0.95 20.10 -7.09
C TYR A 69 2.48 20.02 -6.97
N LEU A 70 3.03 18.85 -6.63
CA LEU A 70 4.48 18.65 -6.56
C LEU A 70 5.15 18.88 -7.93
N LYS A 71 4.53 18.38 -9.00
CA LYS A 71 4.99 18.59 -10.38
C LYS A 71 5.10 20.06 -10.73
N GLU A 72 4.08 20.85 -10.41
CA GLU A 72 4.08 22.30 -10.64
C GLU A 72 5.18 23.00 -9.83
N LYS A 73 5.32 22.66 -8.54
CA LYS A 73 6.38 23.23 -7.69
C LYS A 73 7.79 22.90 -8.13
N VAL A 74 8.02 21.69 -8.63
CA VAL A 74 9.32 21.28 -9.17
C VAL A 74 9.63 22.02 -10.47
N LYS A 75 8.65 22.27 -11.34
CA LYS A 75 8.83 23.08 -12.55
C LYS A 75 9.21 24.52 -12.25
N ASP A 76 8.53 25.14 -11.28
CA ASP A 76 8.81 26.52 -10.82
C ASP A 76 10.21 26.66 -10.21
N SER A 77 10.77 25.56 -9.67
CA SER A 77 12.06 25.54 -8.98
C SER A 77 13.24 25.05 -9.86
N SER A 78 13.02 24.84 -11.17
CA SER A 78 13.97 24.21 -12.11
C SER A 78 15.31 24.91 -12.34
N ILE A 79 15.58 26.02 -11.64
CA ILE A 79 16.86 26.74 -11.66
C ILE A 79 17.97 25.98 -10.90
N VAL A 80 17.62 25.02 -10.04
CA VAL A 80 18.56 24.27 -9.19
C VAL A 80 18.93 22.90 -9.80
N SER A 81 20.22 22.55 -9.80
CA SER A 81 20.73 21.22 -10.20
C SER A 81 20.10 20.10 -9.35
N GLY A 82 19.57 19.05 -9.98
CA GLY A 82 18.84 17.93 -9.34
C GLY A 82 17.31 17.96 -9.52
N VAL A 83 16.76 19.09 -9.95
CA VAL A 83 15.31 19.27 -10.15
C VAL A 83 14.80 18.56 -11.42
N ALA A 84 15.65 18.39 -12.44
CA ALA A 84 15.30 17.68 -13.68
C ALA A 84 15.05 16.17 -13.45
N GLU A 85 15.87 15.51 -12.62
CA GLU A 85 15.66 14.11 -12.22
C GLU A 85 14.39 13.94 -11.38
N SER A 86 14.11 14.91 -10.51
CA SER A 86 12.89 14.94 -9.69
C SER A 86 11.63 15.11 -10.54
N ALA A 87 11.67 15.95 -11.59
CA ALA A 87 10.56 16.15 -12.51
C ALA A 87 10.26 14.87 -13.31
N ALA A 88 11.30 14.21 -13.83
CA ALA A 88 11.15 12.94 -14.56
C ALA A 88 10.60 11.83 -13.67
N PHE A 89 11.04 11.76 -12.41
CA PHE A 89 10.49 10.83 -11.43
C PHE A 89 8.99 11.06 -11.18
N ILE A 90 8.58 12.32 -10.95
CA ILE A 90 7.18 12.68 -10.74
C ILE A 90 6.34 12.31 -11.96
N ASP A 91 6.81 12.62 -13.18
CA ASP A 91 6.10 12.31 -14.43
C ASP A 91 5.94 10.81 -14.68
N SER A 92 6.85 9.98 -14.15
CA SER A 92 6.77 8.52 -14.26
C SER A 92 5.79 7.86 -13.27
N SER A 93 5.27 8.61 -12.30
CA SER A 93 4.42 8.06 -11.23
C SER A 93 3.05 7.59 -11.77
N ASN A 94 2.65 6.40 -11.33
CA ASN A 94 1.33 5.84 -11.61
C ASN A 94 0.20 6.56 -10.85
N LEU A 95 0.53 7.40 -9.87
CA LEU A 95 -0.43 8.29 -9.21
C LEU A 95 -0.95 9.40 -10.14
N LEU A 96 -0.18 9.78 -11.16
CA LEU A 96 -0.59 10.77 -12.17
C LEU A 96 -1.36 10.17 -13.36
N LYS A 97 -1.53 8.84 -13.40
CA LYS A 97 -2.29 8.18 -14.46
C LYS A 97 -3.79 8.42 -14.27
N SER A 98 -4.34 9.33 -15.08
CA SER A 98 -5.77 9.65 -15.11
C SER A 98 -6.63 8.56 -15.78
N LYS A 99 -6.02 7.75 -16.65
CA LYS A 99 -6.61 6.56 -17.29
C LYS A 99 -5.60 5.42 -17.24
N LEU A 100 -6.12 4.19 -17.07
CA LEU A 100 -5.30 2.99 -17.11
C LEU A 100 -5.42 2.38 -18.50
N ASP A 101 -4.36 2.48 -19.31
CA ASP A 101 -4.36 1.94 -20.68
C ASP A 101 -4.24 0.40 -20.68
N ASP A 102 -3.61 -0.18 -19.66
CA ASP A 102 -3.47 -1.64 -19.47
C ASP A 102 -4.21 -2.08 -18.21
N MET A 103 -5.48 -2.45 -18.38
CA MET A 103 -6.32 -2.93 -17.29
C MET A 103 -6.11 -4.42 -17.06
N MET A 104 -5.81 -4.79 -15.82
CA MET A 104 -5.66 -6.18 -15.42
C MET A 104 -7.03 -6.87 -15.41
N SER A 105 -7.11 -8.07 -15.98
CA SER A 105 -8.33 -8.88 -15.99
C SER A 105 -8.71 -9.29 -14.56
N ILE A 106 -9.98 -9.63 -14.34
CA ILE A 106 -10.47 -10.06 -13.01
C ILE A 106 -9.68 -11.28 -12.51
N GLU A 107 -9.36 -12.20 -13.42
CA GLU A 107 -8.59 -13.42 -13.17
C GLU A 107 -7.17 -13.10 -12.73
N GLU A 108 -6.50 -12.18 -13.43
CA GLU A 108 -5.14 -11.74 -13.13
C GLU A 108 -5.08 -11.00 -11.77
N LEU A 109 -6.09 -10.17 -11.46
CA LEU A 109 -6.22 -9.51 -10.16
C LEU A 109 -6.38 -10.53 -9.03
N LYS A 110 -7.25 -11.53 -9.22
CA LYS A 110 -7.47 -12.61 -8.24
C LYS A 110 -6.18 -13.39 -8.00
N GLU A 111 -5.43 -13.70 -9.04
CA GLU A 111 -4.16 -14.42 -8.93
C GLU A 111 -3.10 -13.59 -8.21
N GLY A 112 -2.95 -12.30 -8.54
CA GLY A 112 -2.02 -11.39 -7.87
C GLY A 112 -2.31 -11.23 -6.37
N ILE A 113 -3.59 -11.04 -6.01
CA ILE A 113 -4.02 -10.95 -4.60
C ILE A 113 -3.77 -12.28 -3.87
N ALA A 114 -4.09 -13.41 -4.50
CA ALA A 114 -3.87 -14.73 -3.92
C ALA A 114 -2.39 -15.04 -3.71
N ILE A 115 -1.50 -14.63 -4.63
CA ILE A 115 -0.05 -14.77 -4.49
C ILE A 115 0.47 -13.90 -3.33
N LYS A 116 0.04 -12.63 -3.26
CA LYS A 116 0.46 -11.72 -2.18
C LYS A 116 -0.02 -12.22 -0.81
N THR A 117 -1.26 -12.70 -0.74
CA THR A 117 -1.84 -13.28 0.49
C THR A 117 -1.08 -14.54 0.93
N ARG A 118 -0.75 -15.44 0.00
CA ARG A 118 0.10 -16.62 0.28
C ARG A 118 1.49 -16.23 0.76
N LYS A 119 2.14 -15.25 0.13
CA LYS A 119 3.47 -14.76 0.54
C LYS A 119 3.47 -14.16 1.95
N GLU A 120 2.47 -13.34 2.27
CA GLU A 120 2.30 -12.77 3.62
C GLU A 120 1.94 -13.83 4.67
N PHE A 121 1.13 -14.83 4.30
CA PHE A 121 0.84 -15.97 5.17
C PHE A 121 2.09 -16.81 5.46
N CYS A 122 2.91 -17.09 4.45
CA CYS A 122 4.18 -17.81 4.60
C CYS A 122 5.19 -17.01 5.44
N LYS A 123 5.31 -15.69 5.25
CA LYS A 123 6.16 -14.84 6.11
C LYS A 123 5.72 -14.91 7.59
N ARG A 124 4.42 -14.89 7.87
CA ARG A 124 3.89 -15.05 9.23
C ARG A 124 4.19 -16.43 9.83
N PHE A 125 4.16 -17.50 9.03
CA PHE A 125 4.55 -18.84 9.47
C PHE A 125 6.06 -18.93 9.75
N LEU A 126 6.90 -18.41 8.85
CA LEU A 126 8.35 -18.42 9.02
C LEU A 126 8.79 -17.58 10.24
N TYR A 127 8.14 -16.45 10.51
CA TYR A 127 8.36 -15.67 11.72
C TYR A 127 7.91 -16.41 12.98
N LYS A 128 6.73 -17.05 12.95
CA LYS A 128 6.24 -17.87 14.08
C LYS A 128 7.14 -19.08 14.35
N ASP A 129 7.65 -19.74 13.31
CA ASP A 129 8.58 -20.87 13.42
C ASP A 129 9.96 -20.42 13.90
N HIS A 130 10.43 -19.25 13.48
CA HIS A 130 11.68 -18.66 13.98
C HIS A 130 11.56 -18.33 15.47
N VAL A 131 10.46 -17.70 15.89
CA VAL A 131 10.19 -17.38 17.30
C VAL A 131 9.98 -18.66 18.13
N ARG A 132 9.35 -19.71 17.57
CA ARG A 132 9.21 -21.01 18.24
C ARG A 132 10.56 -21.72 18.40
N ARG A 133 11.42 -21.70 17.37
CA ARG A 133 12.78 -22.24 17.43
C ARG A 133 13.67 -21.47 18.42
N MET A 134 13.59 -20.15 18.46
CA MET A 134 14.33 -19.35 19.46
C MET A 134 13.90 -19.71 20.88
N ARG A 135 12.59 -19.82 21.16
CA ARG A 135 12.10 -20.26 22.48
C ARG A 135 12.54 -21.68 22.85
N GLN A 136 12.59 -22.60 21.89
CA GLN A 136 13.10 -23.96 22.16
C GLN A 136 14.61 -23.96 22.45
N ILE A 137 15.40 -23.14 21.74
CA ILE A 137 16.84 -22.99 22.00
C ILE A 137 17.09 -22.37 23.38
N GLU A 138 16.29 -21.38 23.78
CA GLU A 138 16.39 -20.74 25.10
C GLU A 138 16.06 -21.73 26.23
N VAL A 139 14.98 -22.51 26.09
CA VAL A 139 14.63 -23.59 27.03
C VAL A 139 15.73 -24.66 27.11
N VAL A 140 16.36 -25.04 26.00
CA VAL A 140 17.47 -26.02 26.01
C VAL A 140 18.70 -25.46 26.74
N LYS A 141 19.02 -24.18 26.56
CA LYS A 141 20.14 -23.53 27.28
C LYS A 141 19.90 -23.44 28.78
N ASP A 142 18.65 -23.20 29.20
CA ASP A 142 18.29 -23.13 30.61
C ASP A 142 18.33 -24.52 31.29
N LEU A 143 18.10 -25.61 30.54
CA LEU A 143 18.26 -26.97 31.07
C LEU A 143 19.73 -27.36 31.29
N ASP A 144 20.65 -26.90 30.44
CA ASP A 144 22.07 -27.19 30.56
C ASP A 144 22.76 -26.43 31.72
N HIS A 145 22.12 -25.38 32.27
CA HIS A 145 22.65 -24.59 33.39
C HIS A 145 22.19 -25.08 34.78
N HIS A 146 21.38 -26.15 34.84
CA HIS A 146 20.94 -26.77 36.09
C HIS A 146 21.57 -28.15 36.37
N GLN A 147 22.66 -28.50 35.67
CA GLN A 147 23.42 -29.73 35.89
C GLN A 147 24.91 -29.47 36.18
N ILE A 148 25.21 -28.55 37.11
CA ILE A 148 26.48 -28.52 37.86
C ILE A 148 26.17 -28.23 39.33
#